data_AF-A0A3N4Z413-F1
#
_entry.id   AF-A0A3N4Z413-F1
#
_cell.length_a   1.000
_cell.length_b   1.000
_cell.length_c   1.000
_cell.angle_alpha   90.00
_cell.angle_beta   90.00
_cell.angle_gamma   90.00
#
_symmetry.space_group_name_H-M   'P 1'
#
loop_
_entity.id
_entity.type
_entity.pdbx_description
1 polymer ?
#
loop_
_entity_poly.entity_id
_entity_poly.type
_entity_poly.pdbx_seq_one_letter_code
_entity_poly.pdbx_strand_id
1 'polypeptide(L)'
;MSGRTNALGSYLRARRGLVTPEQAGLPDAGVRRVPGLRREEVAMLAGISADYYLRLERGRDRNPSVQVLESLARVLRLDDDHFAHLLTLVADAPRRPRRRPPEETPPAGALKLLDSLVQPAFIEGRYFDVLASNALARALDPRLVAGGNQLRDLFLDPSEQALHPEWRNVAECFVANLRQAAGNDVDDPRLVALINELSRVSPYFRRLWARHEVRGQRGTPLRIDHPRLGELTLNRERLSIGGAEDLMLVVYHPDAGSGDAAKLARLASTELPAPA
;
A
#
# COMPACT_ATOMS: atom_id res chain seq x y z
N MET A 1 -1.66 28.40 12.96
CA MET A 1 -1.24 27.31 13.87
C MET A 1 -1.42 26.00 13.13
N SER A 2 -0.35 25.47 12.54
CA SER A 2 -0.43 24.21 11.77
C SER A 2 -0.65 23.06 12.75
N GLY A 3 -1.89 22.60 12.87
CA GLY A 3 -2.27 21.50 13.76
C GLY A 3 -1.59 20.24 13.30
N ARG A 4 -0.49 19.89 13.97
CA ARG A 4 0.30 18.68 13.70
C ARG A 4 -0.63 17.47 13.74
N THR A 5 -0.91 16.86 12.58
CA THR A 5 -1.80 15.72 12.42
C THR A 5 -1.36 14.59 13.36
N ASN A 6 -2.23 14.18 14.29
CA ASN A 6 -1.95 13.09 15.23
C ASN A 6 -2.10 11.72 14.52
N ALA A 7 -1.08 11.33 13.75
CA ALA A 7 -1.08 10.09 12.99
C ALA A 7 -1.25 8.86 13.90
N LEU A 8 -0.54 8.82 15.03
CA LEU A 8 -0.66 7.77 16.05
C LEU A 8 -2.10 7.61 16.55
N GLY A 9 -2.72 8.69 17.01
CA GLY A 9 -4.08 8.58 17.54
C GLY A 9 -5.15 8.29 16.49
N SER A 10 -4.97 8.74 15.25
CA SER A 10 -5.83 8.32 14.13
C SER A 10 -5.70 6.83 13.85
N TYR A 11 -4.46 6.32 13.83
CA TYR A 11 -4.18 4.89 13.67
C TYR A 11 -4.79 4.05 14.78
N LEU A 12 -4.53 4.39 16.06
CA LEU A 12 -5.09 3.68 17.21
C LEU A 12 -6.62 3.66 17.19
N ARG A 13 -7.26 4.78 16.85
CA ARG A 13 -8.72 4.87 16.73
C ARG A 13 -9.28 3.96 15.64
N ALA A 14 -8.63 3.93 14.47
CA ALA A 14 -9.03 3.08 13.35
C ALA A 14 -8.89 1.59 13.71
N ARG A 15 -7.71 1.17 14.20
CA ARG A 15 -7.46 -0.23 14.61
C ARG A 15 -8.40 -0.69 15.72
N ARG A 16 -8.64 0.16 16.73
CA ARG A 16 -9.62 -0.12 17.80
C ARG A 16 -11.03 -0.37 17.27
N GLY A 17 -11.43 0.35 16.22
CA GLY A 17 -12.75 0.17 15.60
C GLY A 17 -12.93 -1.14 14.86
N LEU A 18 -11.85 -1.87 14.55
CA LEU A 18 -11.86 -3.12 13.79
C LEU A 18 -11.81 -4.38 14.66
N VAL A 19 -11.34 -4.26 15.90
CA VAL A 19 -11.27 -5.38 16.84
C VAL A 19 -12.60 -5.47 17.57
N THR A 20 -13.25 -6.63 17.45
CA THR A 20 -14.51 -6.91 18.15
C THR A 20 -14.24 -7.31 19.61
N PRO A 21 -15.22 -7.11 20.51
CA PRO A 21 -15.10 -7.54 21.91
C PRO A 21 -14.77 -9.03 22.05
N GLU A 22 -15.41 -9.88 21.25
CA GLU A 22 -15.27 -11.33 21.31
C GLU A 22 -13.84 -11.74 20.91
N GLN A 23 -13.28 -11.10 19.87
CA GLN A 23 -11.88 -11.29 19.48
C GLN A 23 -10.89 -10.88 20.56
N ALA A 24 -11.29 -10.01 21.49
CA ALA A 24 -10.50 -9.58 22.64
C ALA A 24 -10.83 -10.37 23.92
N GLY A 25 -11.68 -11.40 23.84
CA GLY A 25 -12.10 -12.22 24.98
C GLY A 25 -13.10 -11.53 25.92
N LEU A 26 -13.77 -10.47 25.45
CA LEU A 26 -14.80 -9.76 26.20
C LEU A 26 -16.19 -10.24 25.77
N PRO A 27 -17.16 -10.30 26.70
CA PRO A 27 -18.54 -10.63 26.36
C PRO A 27 -19.20 -9.48 25.57
N ASP A 28 -20.10 -9.82 24.64
CA ASP A 28 -20.94 -8.83 23.97
C ASP A 28 -22.06 -8.35 24.91
N ALA A 29 -21.75 -7.39 25.77
CA ALA A 29 -22.70 -6.89 26.76
C ALA A 29 -23.46 -5.63 26.25
N GLY A 30 -24.69 -5.83 25.77
CA GLY A 30 -25.73 -4.80 25.64
C GLY A 30 -25.67 -3.90 24.40
N VAL A 31 -26.38 -2.77 24.45
CA VAL A 31 -26.46 -1.80 23.33
C VAL A 31 -25.14 -1.03 23.20
N ARG A 32 -24.34 -1.34 22.17
CA ARG A 32 -23.05 -0.68 21.90
C ARG A 32 -23.21 0.44 20.86
N ARG A 33 -22.51 1.57 21.08
CA ARG A 33 -22.46 2.70 20.14
C ARG A 33 -21.34 2.58 19.10
N VAL A 34 -20.38 1.69 19.33
CA VAL A 34 -19.24 1.44 18.44
C VAL A 34 -19.15 -0.05 18.15
N PRO A 35 -18.85 -0.46 16.89
CA PRO A 35 -18.75 -1.87 16.53
C PRO A 35 -17.52 -2.55 17.13
N GLY A 36 -16.41 -1.81 17.31
CA GLY A 36 -15.19 -2.34 17.91
C GLY A 36 -15.06 -2.11 19.42
N LEU A 37 -13.82 -2.19 19.91
CA LEU A 37 -13.50 -1.95 21.32
C LEU A 37 -13.74 -0.50 21.74
N ARG A 38 -14.20 -0.31 22.98
CA ARG A 38 -14.27 0.98 23.66
C ARG A 38 -12.88 1.38 24.15
N ARG A 39 -12.71 2.66 24.48
CA ARG A 39 -11.42 3.15 24.99
C ARG A 39 -11.08 2.51 26.33
N GLU A 40 -12.09 2.36 27.19
CA GLU A 40 -11.92 1.75 28.51
C GLU A 40 -11.52 0.27 28.37
N GLU A 41 -12.11 -0.46 27.42
CA GLU A 41 -11.79 -1.87 27.15
C GLU A 41 -10.34 -2.04 26.68
N VAL A 42 -9.88 -1.22 25.71
CA VAL A 42 -8.48 -1.26 25.26
C VAL A 42 -7.53 -0.93 26.40
N ALA A 43 -7.81 0.13 27.16
CA ALA A 43 -6.96 0.56 28.26
C ALA A 43 -6.83 -0.53 29.34
N MET A 44 -7.96 -1.14 29.73
CA MET A 44 -8.01 -2.25 30.68
C MET A 44 -7.17 -3.44 30.20
N LEU A 45 -7.39 -3.90 28.96
CA LEU A 45 -6.66 -5.04 28.39
C LEU A 45 -5.16 -4.75 28.20
N ALA A 46 -4.80 -3.49 27.94
CA ALA A 46 -3.41 -3.07 27.76
C ALA A 46 -2.70 -2.73 29.09
N GLY A 47 -3.40 -2.79 30.23
CA GLY A 47 -2.83 -2.47 31.54
C GLY A 47 -2.47 -0.99 31.74
N ILE A 48 -3.20 -0.08 31.08
CA ILE A 48 -2.99 1.37 31.16
C ILE A 48 -4.28 2.10 31.58
N SER A 49 -4.18 3.36 31.99
CA SER A 49 -5.37 4.14 32.32
C SER A 49 -6.15 4.56 31.07
N ALA A 50 -7.48 4.60 31.17
CA ALA A 50 -8.35 5.07 30.08
C ALA A 50 -8.02 6.53 29.66
N ASP A 51 -7.68 7.37 30.64
CA ASP A 51 -7.23 8.74 30.40
C ASP A 51 -5.92 8.81 29.62
N TYR A 52 -4.97 7.92 29.89
CA TYR A 52 -3.72 7.86 29.12
C TYR A 52 -3.98 7.43 27.67
N TYR A 53 -4.78 6.39 27.45
CA TYR A 53 -5.16 5.98 26.09
C TYR A 53 -5.90 7.09 25.33
N LEU A 54 -6.79 7.83 26.00
CA LEU A 54 -7.46 8.99 25.43
C LEU A 54 -6.48 10.09 25.02
N ARG A 55 -5.44 10.35 25.83
CA ARG A 55 -4.40 11.34 25.50
C ARG A 55 -3.56 10.93 24.30
N LEU A 56 -3.26 9.64 24.12
CA LEU A 56 -2.62 9.11 22.90
C LEU A 56 -3.53 9.34 21.67
N GLU A 57 -4.81 8.97 21.75
CA GLU A 57 -5.78 9.17 20.67
C GLU A 57 -5.98 10.66 20.28
N ARG A 58 -5.81 11.57 21.24
CA ARG A 58 -5.90 13.03 21.05
C ARG A 58 -4.56 13.69 20.71
N GLY A 59 -3.45 12.98 20.83
CA GLY A 59 -2.11 13.45 20.48
C GLY A 59 -1.53 14.41 21.52
N ARG A 60 -2.07 14.36 22.75
CA ARG A 60 -1.55 15.06 23.93
C ARG A 60 -0.35 14.31 24.53
N ASP A 61 -0.34 12.98 24.40
CA ASP A 61 0.82 12.13 24.61
C ASP A 61 1.27 11.55 23.27
N ARG A 62 2.58 11.52 23.01
CA ARG A 62 3.14 11.11 21.71
C ARG A 62 4.24 10.07 21.79
N ASN A 63 4.84 9.93 22.97
CA ASN A 63 6.00 9.09 23.19
C ASN A 63 5.68 7.99 24.22
N PRO A 64 4.74 7.08 23.92
CA PRO A 64 4.51 5.90 24.77
C PRO A 64 5.77 5.02 24.78
N SER A 65 5.99 4.28 25.88
CA SER A 65 7.08 3.32 25.95
C SER A 65 6.86 2.15 24.99
N VAL A 66 7.93 1.46 24.61
CA VAL A 66 7.85 0.25 23.76
C VAL A 66 6.93 -0.80 24.38
N GLN A 67 7.00 -1.01 25.70
CA GLN A 67 6.13 -1.93 26.44
C GLN A 67 4.63 -1.58 26.30
N VAL A 68 4.28 -0.29 26.30
CA VAL A 68 2.91 0.16 26.06
C VAL A 68 2.52 -0.15 24.61
N LEU A 69 3.40 0.09 23.65
CA LEU A 69 3.14 -0.20 22.24
C LEU A 69 2.95 -1.69 21.97
N GLU A 70 3.77 -2.56 22.57
CA GLU A 70 3.62 -4.02 22.49
C GLU A 70 2.28 -4.46 23.08
N SER A 71 1.87 -3.85 24.20
CA SER A 71 0.59 -4.17 24.83
C SER A 71 -0.60 -3.72 23.98
N LEU A 72 -0.52 -2.52 23.40
CA LEU A 72 -1.51 -2.05 22.44
C LEU A 72 -1.55 -2.92 21.18
N ALA A 73 -0.40 -3.35 20.66
CA ALA A 73 -0.32 -4.21 19.50
C ALA A 73 -1.01 -5.55 19.73
N ARG A 74 -0.75 -6.18 20.88
CA ARG A 74 -1.41 -7.44 21.28
C ARG A 74 -2.92 -7.29 21.39
N VAL A 75 -3.39 -6.26 22.10
CA VAL A 75 -4.83 -6.01 22.32
C VAL A 75 -5.53 -5.69 21.00
N LEU A 76 -4.89 -4.91 20.15
CA LEU A 76 -5.41 -4.52 18.84
C LEU A 76 -5.15 -5.56 17.75
N ARG A 77 -4.60 -6.73 18.11
CA ARG A 77 -4.27 -7.85 17.22
C ARG A 77 -3.49 -7.41 15.98
N LEU A 78 -2.50 -6.53 16.20
CA LEU A 78 -1.61 -6.04 15.16
C LEU A 78 -0.59 -7.14 14.84
N ASP A 79 -0.43 -7.44 13.54
CA ASP A 79 0.66 -8.28 13.06
C ASP A 79 1.99 -7.51 13.04
N ASP A 80 3.06 -8.17 12.62
CA ASP A 80 4.41 -7.60 12.59
C ASP A 80 4.50 -6.35 11.70
N ASP A 81 3.77 -6.32 10.57
CA ASP A 81 3.76 -5.18 9.65
C ASP A 81 3.08 -3.96 10.31
N HIS A 82 1.95 -4.18 11.00
CA HIS A 82 1.25 -3.16 11.77
C HIS A 82 2.05 -2.69 12.99
N PHE A 83 2.80 -3.58 13.66
CA PHE A 83 3.63 -3.21 14.79
C PHE A 83 4.86 -2.41 14.38
N ALA A 84 5.53 -2.82 13.30
CA ALA A 84 6.61 -2.04 12.69
C ALA A 84 6.12 -0.65 12.31
N HIS A 85 4.94 -0.54 11.66
CA HIS A 85 4.35 0.76 11.35
C HIS A 85 4.06 1.59 12.61
N LEU A 86 3.48 0.98 13.65
CA LEU A 86 3.20 1.66 14.91
C LEU A 86 4.48 2.26 15.53
N LEU A 87 5.60 1.54 15.49
CA LEU A 87 6.91 2.05 15.93
C LEU A 87 7.36 3.25 15.09
N THR A 88 7.14 3.25 13.77
CA THR A 88 7.47 4.40 12.93
C THR A 88 6.66 5.65 13.30
N LEU A 89 5.40 5.49 13.69
CA LEU A 89 4.51 6.62 14.04
C LEU A 89 4.92 7.33 15.34
N VAL A 90 5.61 6.63 16.26
CA VAL A 90 6.11 7.20 17.52
C VAL A 90 7.57 7.64 17.42
N ALA A 91 8.31 7.14 16.43
CA ALA A 91 9.68 7.55 16.23
C ALA A 91 9.71 9.06 15.93
N ASP A 92 10.27 9.83 16.87
CA ASP A 92 10.62 11.25 16.73
C ASP A 92 11.77 11.41 15.72
N ALA A 93 11.71 10.70 14.58
CA ALA A 93 12.58 10.98 13.46
C ALA A 93 12.30 12.43 13.05
N PRO A 94 13.32 13.30 12.95
CA PRO A 94 13.15 14.62 12.41
C PRO A 94 12.42 14.45 11.08
N ARG A 95 11.23 15.05 10.96
CA ARG A 95 10.66 15.37 9.66
C ARG A 95 11.65 16.34 9.04
N ARG A 96 12.78 15.84 8.53
CA ARG A 96 13.62 16.63 7.64
C ARG A 96 12.63 16.97 6.54
N PRO A 97 12.25 18.23 6.35
CA PRO A 97 11.46 18.58 5.18
C PRO A 97 12.33 18.09 4.03
N ARG A 98 11.93 16.99 3.38
CA ARG A 98 12.52 16.62 2.11
C ARG A 98 12.23 17.87 1.29
N ARG A 99 13.28 18.64 0.97
CA ARG A 99 13.20 19.66 -0.09
C ARG A 99 12.42 18.98 -1.19
N ARG A 100 11.34 19.62 -1.67
CA ARG A 100 10.44 19.12 -2.72
C ARG A 100 11.15 18.00 -3.47
N PRO A 101 10.72 16.73 -3.33
CA PRO A 101 11.45 15.64 -3.93
C PRO A 101 11.72 16.06 -5.38
N PRO A 102 12.99 16.03 -5.84
CA PRO A 102 13.26 16.26 -7.25
C PRO A 102 12.32 15.35 -8.03
N GLU A 103 11.83 15.84 -9.17
CA GLU A 103 10.99 15.07 -10.08
C GLU A 103 11.53 13.64 -10.14
N GLU A 104 10.69 12.67 -9.74
CA GLU A 104 11.10 11.28 -9.60
C GLU A 104 11.59 10.77 -10.95
N THR A 105 12.90 10.80 -11.15
CA THR A 105 13.52 10.57 -12.45
C THR A 105 14.29 9.26 -12.37
N PRO A 106 13.91 8.23 -13.14
CA PRO A 106 14.65 6.98 -13.17
C PRO A 106 16.11 7.21 -13.56
N PRO A 107 17.09 6.67 -12.81
CA PRO A 107 18.50 6.74 -13.20
C PRO A 107 18.72 6.11 -14.57
N ALA A 108 19.64 6.67 -15.37
CA ALA A 108 19.92 6.18 -16.72
C ALA A 108 20.29 4.69 -16.77
N GLY A 109 20.99 4.18 -15.75
CA GLY A 109 21.30 2.75 -15.63
C GLY A 109 20.07 1.87 -15.43
N ALA A 110 19.07 2.35 -14.67
CA ALA A 110 17.81 1.66 -14.47
C ALA A 110 16.96 1.61 -15.75
N LEU A 111 16.97 2.68 -16.55
CA LEU A 111 16.32 2.71 -17.86
C LEU A 111 16.97 1.70 -18.82
N LYS A 112 18.30 1.66 -18.88
CA LYS A 112 19.01 0.65 -19.70
C LYS A 112 18.69 -0.78 -19.28
N LEU A 113 18.62 -1.04 -17.96
CA LEU A 113 18.21 -2.34 -17.45
C LEU A 113 16.77 -2.66 -17.87
N LEU A 114 15.84 -1.72 -17.68
CA LEU A 114 14.44 -1.86 -18.04
C LEU A 114 14.26 -2.26 -19.52
N ASP A 115 14.99 -1.62 -20.42
CA ASP A 115 14.94 -1.92 -21.86
C ASP A 115 15.54 -3.29 -22.22
N SER A 116 16.44 -3.82 -21.39
CA SER A 116 17.06 -5.14 -21.60
C SER A 116 16.22 -6.32 -21.10
N LEU A 117 15.18 -6.06 -20.30
CA LEU A 117 14.35 -7.10 -19.71
C LEU A 117 13.40 -7.71 -20.74
N VAL A 118 13.35 -9.04 -20.76
CA VAL A 118 12.44 -9.84 -21.62
C VAL A 118 11.12 -10.18 -20.93
N GLN A 119 10.92 -9.67 -19.71
CA GLN A 119 9.69 -9.76 -18.93
C GLN A 119 8.96 -8.40 -18.96
N PRO A 120 7.62 -8.36 -18.83
CA PRO A 120 6.90 -7.12 -18.58
C PRO A 120 7.45 -6.42 -17.34
N ALA A 121 7.97 -5.21 -17.54
CA ALA A 121 8.61 -4.46 -16.49
C ALA A 121 8.35 -2.95 -16.62
N PHE A 122 8.32 -2.28 -15.48
CA PHE A 122 8.17 -0.83 -15.41
C PHE A 122 8.81 -0.30 -14.13
N ILE A 123 9.13 1.00 -14.12
CA ILE A 123 9.64 1.72 -12.95
C ILE A 123 8.50 2.57 -12.42
N GLU A 124 8.27 2.49 -11.12
CA GLU A 124 7.29 3.31 -10.42
C GLU A 124 7.90 4.08 -9.26
N GLY A 125 7.30 5.22 -8.96
CA GLY A 125 7.63 6.06 -7.82
C GLY A 125 6.94 5.63 -6.53
N ARG A 126 7.14 6.43 -5.48
CA ARG A 126 6.69 6.13 -4.11
C ARG A 126 5.18 5.94 -4.00
N TYR A 127 4.41 6.66 -4.82
CA TYR A 127 2.94 6.65 -4.82
C TYR A 127 2.35 5.95 -6.06
N PHE A 128 3.06 4.97 -6.61
CA PHE A 128 2.64 4.14 -7.75
C PHE A 128 2.46 4.90 -9.06
N ASP A 129 3.12 6.07 -9.18
CA ASP A 129 3.26 6.78 -10.44
C ASP A 129 4.19 5.98 -11.35
N VAL A 130 3.74 5.65 -12.57
CA VAL A 130 4.56 4.96 -13.55
C VAL A 130 5.48 5.98 -14.21
N LEU A 131 6.79 5.74 -14.13
CA LEU A 131 7.83 6.66 -14.61
C LEU A 131 8.45 6.20 -15.93
N ALA A 132 8.54 4.88 -16.13
CA ALA A 132 9.02 4.28 -17.37
C ALA A 132 8.47 2.86 -17.48
N SER A 133 8.29 2.35 -18.70
CA SER A 133 7.86 0.97 -18.95
C SER A 133 8.51 0.41 -20.20
N ASN A 134 8.71 -0.91 -20.23
CA ASN A 134 9.11 -1.59 -21.46
C ASN A 134 7.88 -1.95 -22.32
N ALA A 135 8.12 -2.37 -23.56
CA ALA A 135 7.05 -2.70 -24.50
C ALA A 135 6.14 -3.83 -23.98
N LEU A 136 6.71 -4.83 -23.30
CA LEU A 136 5.96 -5.96 -22.77
C LEU A 136 5.02 -5.58 -21.62
N ALA A 137 5.40 -4.64 -20.77
CA ALA A 137 4.50 -4.07 -19.76
C ALA A 137 3.29 -3.41 -20.40
N ARG A 138 3.50 -2.58 -21.43
CA ARG A 138 2.41 -1.93 -22.16
C ARG A 138 1.53 -2.91 -22.94
N ALA A 139 2.12 -4.00 -23.42
CA ALA A 139 1.40 -5.06 -24.10
C ALA A 139 0.53 -5.90 -23.14
N LEU A 140 1.00 -6.06 -21.89
CA LEU A 140 0.28 -6.75 -20.82
C LEU A 140 -0.85 -5.89 -20.27
N ASP A 141 -0.57 -4.61 -20.03
CA ASP A 141 -1.55 -3.60 -19.65
C ASP A 141 -1.19 -2.25 -20.31
N PRO A 142 -2.04 -1.74 -21.22
CA PRO A 142 -1.76 -0.49 -21.93
C PRO A 142 -1.70 0.76 -21.02
N ARG A 143 -2.12 0.65 -19.76
CA ARG A 143 -2.06 1.75 -18.76
C ARG A 143 -0.71 1.87 -18.07
N LEU A 144 0.16 0.87 -18.19
CA LEU A 144 1.53 0.91 -17.68
C LEU A 144 2.41 1.80 -18.56
N VAL A 145 2.08 3.09 -18.61
CA VAL A 145 2.75 4.14 -19.41
C VAL A 145 3.21 5.26 -18.49
N ALA A 146 4.32 5.90 -18.86
CA ALA A 146 4.85 7.02 -18.09
C ALA A 146 3.79 8.13 -17.91
N GLY A 147 3.65 8.63 -16.68
CA GLY A 147 2.63 9.62 -16.29
C GLY A 147 1.30 9.02 -15.83
N GLY A 148 1.10 7.70 -16.00
CA GLY A 148 0.01 6.95 -15.39
C GLY A 148 0.19 6.73 -13.89
N ASN A 149 -0.86 6.30 -13.20
CA ASN A 149 -0.80 5.96 -11.78
C ASN A 149 -1.67 4.73 -11.51
N GLN A 150 -1.05 3.62 -11.10
CA GLN A 150 -1.76 2.34 -10.95
C GLN A 150 -2.91 2.40 -9.95
N LEU A 151 -2.83 3.23 -8.90
CA LEU A 151 -3.96 3.42 -7.98
C LEU A 151 -5.12 4.15 -8.63
N ARG A 152 -4.85 5.16 -9.48
CA ARG A 152 -5.92 5.79 -10.27
C ARG A 152 -6.55 4.78 -11.20
N ASP A 153 -5.73 4.08 -11.97
CA ASP A 153 -6.19 3.11 -12.97
C ASP A 153 -7.08 2.05 -12.31
N LEU A 154 -6.61 1.44 -11.20
CA LEU A 154 -7.35 0.40 -10.49
C LEU A 154 -8.71 0.86 -9.93
N PHE A 155 -8.79 2.10 -9.44
CA PHE A 155 -10.03 2.61 -8.81
C PHE A 155 -10.96 3.34 -9.78
N LEU A 156 -10.47 3.80 -10.93
CA LEU A 156 -11.20 4.67 -11.86
C LEU A 156 -11.45 4.06 -13.23
N ASP A 157 -10.65 3.11 -13.69
CA ASP A 157 -10.82 2.46 -14.99
C ASP A 157 -11.48 1.07 -14.84
N PRO A 158 -12.73 0.89 -15.30
CA PRO A 158 -13.40 -0.42 -15.28
C PRO A 158 -12.65 -1.50 -16.06
N SER A 159 -11.89 -1.12 -17.08
CA SER A 159 -11.11 -2.05 -17.89
C SER A 159 -9.87 -2.55 -17.14
N GLU A 160 -9.31 -1.75 -16.22
CA GLU A 160 -8.28 -2.22 -15.29
C GLU A 160 -8.87 -3.19 -14.26
N GLN A 161 -10.06 -2.90 -13.77
CA GLN A 161 -10.76 -3.81 -12.85
C GLN A 161 -11.13 -5.13 -13.52
N ALA A 162 -11.49 -5.10 -14.81
CA ALA A 162 -11.78 -6.31 -15.59
C ALA A 162 -10.52 -7.14 -15.85
N LEU A 163 -9.35 -6.50 -15.96
CA LEU A 163 -8.06 -7.17 -16.13
C LEU A 163 -7.68 -8.01 -14.89
N HIS A 164 -8.16 -7.66 -13.70
CA HIS A 164 -7.88 -8.40 -12.46
C HIS A 164 -9.16 -9.04 -11.91
N PRO A 165 -9.38 -10.36 -12.07
CA PRO A 165 -10.56 -11.05 -11.52
C PRO A 165 -10.78 -10.80 -10.02
N GLU A 166 -9.68 -10.61 -9.29
CA GLU A 166 -9.67 -10.31 -7.86
C GLU A 166 -9.28 -8.85 -7.56
N TRP A 167 -9.67 -7.89 -8.41
CA TRP A 167 -9.26 -6.48 -8.31
C TRP A 167 -9.49 -5.87 -6.93
N ARG A 168 -10.51 -6.32 -6.19
CA ARG A 168 -10.77 -5.86 -4.82
C ARG A 168 -9.67 -6.25 -3.84
N ASN A 169 -9.12 -7.47 -3.96
CA ASN A 169 -8.00 -7.94 -3.16
C ASN A 169 -6.73 -7.16 -3.52
N VAL A 170 -6.51 -6.92 -4.82
CA VAL A 170 -5.42 -6.07 -5.31
C VAL A 170 -5.53 -4.66 -4.75
N ALA A 171 -6.73 -4.06 -4.78
CA ALA A 171 -6.98 -2.73 -4.26
C ALA A 171 -6.71 -2.62 -2.74
N GLU A 172 -7.10 -3.61 -1.95
CA GLU A 172 -6.77 -3.66 -0.52
C GLU A 172 -5.25 -3.66 -0.28
N CYS A 173 -4.51 -4.50 -1.04
CA CYS A 173 -3.06 -4.53 -0.98
C CYS A 173 -2.41 -3.20 -1.38
N PHE A 174 -2.85 -2.59 -2.49
CA PHE A 174 -2.32 -1.30 -2.95
C PHE A 174 -2.58 -0.18 -1.94
N VAL A 175 -3.76 -0.13 -1.32
CA VAL A 175 -4.09 0.89 -0.29
C VAL A 175 -3.24 0.69 0.98
N ALA A 176 -3.02 -0.56 1.40
CA ALA A 176 -2.16 -0.87 2.54
C ALA A 176 -0.69 -0.48 2.25
N ASN A 177 -0.19 -0.79 1.04
CA ASN A 177 1.14 -0.42 0.59
C ASN A 177 1.30 1.11 0.48
N LEU A 178 0.27 1.83 0.00
CA LEU A 178 0.28 3.30 -0.05
C LEU A 178 0.49 3.90 1.34
N ARG A 179 -0.18 3.33 2.35
CA ARG A 179 -0.04 3.79 3.74
C ARG A 179 1.35 3.51 4.29
N GLN A 180 1.90 2.33 3.98
CA GLN A 180 3.27 2.00 4.34
C GLN A 180 4.26 2.98 3.70
N ALA A 181 4.13 3.23 2.39
CA ALA A 181 4.97 4.15 1.63
C ALA A 181 4.87 5.59 2.14
N ALA A 182 3.67 6.04 2.53
CA ALA A 182 3.47 7.35 3.16
C ALA A 182 4.28 7.49 4.46
N GLY A 183 4.34 6.44 5.28
CA GLY A 183 5.06 6.44 6.55
C GLY A 183 4.69 7.67 7.41
N ASN A 184 5.69 8.45 7.79
CA ASN A 184 5.52 9.70 8.55
C ASN A 184 5.30 10.96 7.68
N ASP A 185 5.38 10.82 6.35
CA ASP A 185 5.29 11.92 5.39
C ASP A 185 3.84 12.18 4.95
N VAL A 186 2.95 12.23 5.93
CA VAL A 186 1.49 12.36 5.72
C VAL A 186 1.07 13.73 5.16
N ASP A 187 1.98 14.70 5.18
CA ASP A 187 1.77 16.07 4.73
C ASP A 187 2.31 16.30 3.29
N ASP A 188 2.81 15.24 2.62
CA ASP A 188 3.28 15.31 1.23
C ASP A 188 2.13 15.74 0.28
N PRO A 189 2.28 16.85 -0.48
CA PRO A 189 1.24 17.34 -1.37
C PRO A 189 0.77 16.33 -2.43
N ARG A 190 1.67 15.49 -2.97
CA ARG A 190 1.33 14.49 -3.99
C ARG A 190 0.48 13.38 -3.40
N LEU A 191 0.82 12.92 -2.19
CA LEU A 191 0.04 11.95 -1.43
C LEU A 191 -1.34 12.49 -1.07
N VAL A 192 -1.38 13.70 -0.50
CA VAL A 192 -2.63 14.37 -0.11
C VAL A 192 -3.56 14.56 -1.31
N ALA A 193 -3.01 14.98 -2.46
CA ALA A 193 -3.78 15.11 -3.70
C ALA A 193 -4.37 13.77 -4.14
N LEU A 194 -3.57 12.69 -4.15
CA LEU A 194 -4.03 11.35 -4.53
C LEU A 194 -5.16 10.85 -3.62
N ILE A 195 -4.96 10.92 -2.30
CA ILE A 195 -5.95 10.48 -1.32
C ILE A 195 -7.26 11.26 -1.47
N ASN A 196 -7.17 12.58 -1.64
CA ASN A 196 -8.35 13.43 -1.78
C ASN A 196 -9.15 13.11 -3.05
N GLU A 197 -8.45 12.93 -4.17
CA GLU A 197 -9.06 12.52 -5.43
C GLU A 197 -9.76 11.17 -5.29
N LEU A 198 -9.01 10.11 -4.91
CA LEU A 198 -9.54 8.75 -4.81
C LEU A 198 -10.66 8.64 -3.77
N SER A 199 -10.56 9.36 -2.64
CA SER A 199 -11.62 9.38 -1.64
C SER A 199 -12.89 10.06 -2.14
N ARG A 200 -12.78 11.08 -3.00
CA ARG A 200 -13.94 11.79 -3.57
C ARG A 200 -14.70 10.90 -4.55
N VAL A 201 -13.99 10.18 -5.40
CA VAL A 201 -14.54 9.42 -6.53
C VAL A 201 -14.88 7.97 -6.17
N SER A 202 -14.21 7.37 -5.17
CA SER A 202 -14.42 5.97 -4.78
C SER A 202 -14.79 5.84 -3.31
N PRO A 203 -16.08 5.57 -3.00
CA PRO A 203 -16.50 5.19 -1.65
C PRO A 203 -15.78 3.94 -1.14
N TYR A 204 -15.37 3.05 -2.04
CA TYR A 204 -14.60 1.86 -1.69
C TYR A 204 -13.19 2.22 -1.21
N PHE A 205 -12.45 3.04 -1.97
CA PHE A 205 -11.15 3.57 -1.53
C PHE A 205 -11.26 4.24 -0.16
N ARG A 206 -12.27 5.10 0.03
CA ARG A 206 -12.49 5.81 1.30
C ARG A 206 -12.65 4.84 2.48
N ARG A 207 -13.38 3.74 2.30
CA ARG A 207 -13.51 2.70 3.33
C ARG A 207 -12.18 2.02 3.62
N LEU A 208 -11.43 1.64 2.58
CA LEU A 208 -10.13 0.98 2.74
C LEU A 208 -9.12 1.90 3.44
N TRP A 209 -9.03 3.16 3.00
CA TRP A 209 -8.15 4.14 3.61
C TRP A 209 -8.46 4.34 5.10
N ALA A 210 -9.75 4.40 5.48
CA ALA A 210 -10.19 4.58 6.86
C ALA A 210 -9.88 3.39 7.79
N ARG A 211 -9.59 2.18 7.25
CA ARG A 211 -9.21 1.01 8.07
C ARG A 211 -7.78 1.11 8.63
N HIS A 212 -6.96 1.98 8.06
CA HIS A 212 -5.55 2.09 8.40
C HIS A 212 -4.79 0.75 8.33
N GLU A 213 -5.19 -0.13 7.41
CA GLU A 213 -4.43 -1.34 7.12
C GLU A 213 -3.04 -0.97 6.64
N VAL A 214 -2.04 -1.71 7.14
CA VAL A 214 -0.67 -1.69 6.66
C VAL A 214 -0.24 -3.12 6.45
N ARG A 215 0.35 -3.39 5.30
CA ARG A 215 0.83 -4.73 4.96
C ARG A 215 2.15 -4.56 4.25
N GLY A 216 3.13 -5.36 4.65
CA GLY A 216 4.40 -5.45 3.94
C GLY A 216 4.17 -6.03 2.56
N GLN A 217 4.87 -5.49 1.57
CA GLN A 217 4.76 -5.96 0.20
C GLN A 217 5.40 -7.35 0.06
N ARG A 218 4.60 -8.41 0.14
CA ARG A 218 5.02 -9.78 -0.13
C ARG A 218 4.61 -10.15 -1.56
N GLY A 219 5.55 -10.67 -2.34
CA GLY A 219 5.28 -11.20 -3.68
C GLY A 219 4.15 -12.23 -3.59
N THR A 220 3.00 -11.89 -4.15
CA THR A 220 1.86 -12.80 -4.26
C THR A 220 1.57 -12.93 -5.75
N PRO A 221 1.32 -14.15 -6.25
CA PRO A 221 0.89 -14.32 -7.63
C PRO A 221 -0.34 -13.47 -7.93
N LEU A 222 -0.28 -12.74 -9.04
CA LEU A 222 -1.34 -11.91 -9.57
C LEU A 222 -2.06 -12.66 -10.69
N ARG A 223 -3.37 -12.80 -10.56
CA ARG A 223 -4.22 -13.33 -11.62
C ARG A 223 -4.67 -12.19 -12.52
N ILE A 224 -4.43 -12.35 -13.82
CA ILE A 224 -4.71 -11.38 -14.87
C ILE A 224 -5.61 -12.06 -15.91
N ASP A 225 -6.77 -11.49 -16.23
CA ASP A 225 -7.61 -11.92 -17.34
C ASP A 225 -7.33 -11.07 -18.58
N HIS A 226 -6.30 -11.46 -19.33
CA HIS A 226 -5.79 -10.66 -20.43
C HIS A 226 -6.64 -10.85 -21.70
N PRO A 227 -7.14 -9.78 -22.35
CA PRO A 227 -8.12 -9.87 -23.45
C PRO A 227 -7.71 -10.77 -24.63
N ARG A 228 -6.41 -10.92 -24.90
CA ARG A 228 -5.88 -11.75 -26.00
C ARG A 228 -5.32 -13.10 -25.54
N LEU A 229 -4.99 -13.25 -24.26
CA LEU A 229 -4.26 -14.43 -23.74
C LEU A 229 -5.11 -15.27 -22.78
N GLY A 230 -6.28 -14.75 -22.36
CA GLY A 230 -7.09 -15.29 -21.29
C GLY A 230 -6.40 -15.13 -19.93
N GLU A 231 -6.79 -15.99 -18.99
CA GLU A 231 -6.25 -15.98 -17.64
C GLU A 231 -4.75 -16.30 -17.61
N LEU A 232 -3.99 -15.53 -16.84
CA LEU A 232 -2.57 -15.65 -16.56
C LEU A 232 -2.36 -15.56 -15.05
N THR A 233 -1.46 -16.35 -14.51
CA THR A 233 -0.93 -16.16 -13.15
C THR A 233 0.53 -15.72 -13.25
N LEU A 234 0.81 -14.48 -12.84
CA LEU A 234 2.16 -13.91 -12.86
C LEU A 234 2.61 -13.53 -11.45
N ASN A 235 3.82 -13.93 -11.09
CA ASN A 235 4.51 -13.38 -9.93
C ASN A 235 4.86 -11.91 -10.19
N ARG A 236 4.73 -11.07 -9.16
CA ARG A 236 5.03 -9.64 -9.23
C ARG A 236 6.14 -9.31 -8.24
N GLU A 237 7.32 -9.04 -8.78
CA GLU A 237 8.48 -8.65 -8.00
C GLU A 237 8.65 -7.13 -7.98
N ARG A 238 9.10 -6.60 -6.84
CA ARG A 238 9.47 -5.20 -6.68
C ARG A 238 10.87 -5.08 -6.11
N LEU A 239 11.72 -4.40 -6.86
CA LEU A 239 13.14 -4.28 -6.56
C LEU A 239 13.47 -2.80 -6.37
N SER A 240 14.00 -2.43 -5.21
CA SER A 240 14.44 -1.06 -4.95
C SER A 240 15.63 -0.70 -5.85
N ILE A 241 15.63 0.51 -6.39
CA ILE A 241 16.72 1.00 -7.24
C ILE A 241 17.76 1.69 -6.35
N GLY A 242 18.98 1.14 -6.30
CA GLY A 242 20.09 1.73 -5.53
C GLY A 242 20.36 3.18 -5.94
N GLY A 243 20.45 4.07 -4.96
CA GLY A 243 20.64 5.52 -5.19
C GLY A 243 19.36 6.29 -5.56
N ALA A 244 18.22 5.61 -5.69
CA ALA A 244 16.90 6.19 -5.90
C ALA A 244 15.88 5.50 -4.98
N GLU A 245 15.99 5.76 -3.67
CA GLU A 245 15.32 5.01 -2.58
C GLU A 245 13.79 4.94 -2.69
N ASP A 246 13.18 5.91 -3.36
CA ASP A 246 11.72 6.01 -3.54
C ASP A 246 11.24 5.31 -4.83
N LEU A 247 12.16 4.81 -5.67
CA LEU A 247 11.85 4.17 -6.95
C LEU A 247 11.95 2.65 -6.88
N MET A 248 10.98 2.00 -7.50
CA MET A 248 10.90 0.54 -7.58
C MET A 248 10.87 0.09 -9.04
N LEU A 249 11.72 -0.87 -9.39
CA LEU A 249 11.55 -1.66 -10.60
C LEU A 249 10.55 -2.78 -10.30
N VAL A 250 9.48 -2.84 -11.08
CA VAL A 250 8.47 -3.89 -11.02
C VAL A 250 8.66 -4.84 -12.18
N VAL A 251 8.66 -6.14 -11.90
CA VAL A 251 8.78 -7.18 -12.92
C VAL A 251 7.66 -8.20 -12.74
N TYR A 252 6.94 -8.50 -13.81
CA TYR A 252 6.00 -9.61 -13.86
C TYR A 252 6.65 -10.81 -14.51
N HIS A 253 6.58 -11.98 -13.88
CA HIS A 253 7.07 -13.20 -14.49
C HIS A 253 6.20 -14.42 -14.15
N PRO A 254 6.05 -15.36 -15.08
CA PRO A 254 5.38 -16.62 -14.79
C PRO A 254 6.33 -17.57 -14.05
N ASP A 255 5.80 -18.67 -13.52
CA ASP A 255 6.62 -19.79 -13.08
C ASP A 255 7.30 -20.46 -14.28
N ALA A 256 8.56 -20.86 -14.11
CA ALA A 256 9.33 -21.51 -15.16
C ALA A 256 8.65 -22.80 -15.62
N GLY A 257 8.50 -22.98 -16.94
CA GLY A 257 7.86 -24.17 -17.53
C GLY A 257 6.33 -24.19 -17.44
N SER A 258 5.69 -23.17 -16.89
CA SER A 258 4.22 -23.07 -16.85
C SER A 258 3.61 -22.75 -18.22
N GLY A 259 2.32 -23.05 -18.38
CA GLY A 259 1.56 -22.62 -19.55
C GLY A 259 1.49 -21.09 -19.73
N ASP A 260 1.60 -20.35 -18.62
CA ASP A 260 1.61 -18.89 -18.63
C ASP A 260 2.93 -18.32 -19.17
N ALA A 261 4.05 -19.05 -19.02
CA ALA A 261 5.30 -18.72 -19.70
C ALA A 261 5.15 -18.75 -21.23
N ALA A 262 4.45 -19.76 -21.77
CA ALA A 262 4.20 -19.83 -23.20
C ALA A 262 3.26 -18.72 -23.69
N LYS A 263 2.21 -18.38 -22.93
CA LYS A 263 1.32 -17.26 -23.26
C LYS A 263 2.06 -15.92 -23.25
N LEU A 264 2.92 -15.69 -22.25
CA LEU A 264 3.70 -14.46 -22.16
C LEU A 264 4.74 -14.35 -23.28
N ALA A 265 5.39 -15.47 -23.66
CA ALA A 265 6.28 -15.50 -24.81
C ALA A 265 5.55 -15.14 -26.13
N ARG A 266 4.30 -15.62 -26.31
CA ARG A 266 3.47 -15.23 -27.46
C ARG A 266 3.17 -13.74 -27.51
N LEU A 267 2.94 -13.11 -26.35
CA LEU A 267 2.79 -11.66 -26.26
C LEU A 267 4.06 -10.96 -26.77
N ALA A 268 5.22 -11.42 -26.31
CA ALA A 268 6.49 -10.86 -26.70
C ALA A 268 6.76 -10.99 -28.21
N SER A 269 6.45 -12.14 -28.81
CA SER A 269 6.63 -12.34 -30.26
C SER A 269 5.71 -11.48 -31.14
N THR A 270 4.60 -10.98 -30.59
CA THR A 270 3.64 -10.16 -31.35
C THR A 270 3.99 -8.67 -31.29
N GLU A 271 4.68 -8.24 -30.23
CA GLU A 271 4.91 -6.83 -29.90
C GLU A 271 6.37 -6.39 -30.10
N LEU A 272 7.32 -7.33 -30.10
CA LEU A 272 8.70 -7.07 -30.47
C LEU A 272 8.89 -7.40 -31.96
N PRO A 273 9.29 -6.45 -32.83
CA PRO A 273 9.76 -6.80 -34.16
C PRO A 273 10.93 -7.77 -34.01
N ALA A 274 11.00 -8.78 -34.89
CA ALA A 274 12.11 -9.72 -34.92
C ALA A 274 13.44 -8.94 -34.88
N PRO A 275 14.42 -9.33 -34.04
CA PRO A 275 15.72 -8.68 -34.06
C PRO A 275 16.29 -8.79 -35.48
N ALA A 276 16.66 -7.64 -36.05
CA ALA A 276 17.33 -7.55 -37.34
C ALA A 276 18.76 -8.10 -37.28
#